data_AF-A0A534BBF3-F1
#
_entry.id   AF-A0A534BBF3-F1
#
_cell.length_a   1.000
_cell.length_b   1.000
_cell.length_c   1.000
_cell.angle_alpha   90.00
_cell.angle_beta   90.00
_cell.angle_gamma   90.00
#
_symmetry.space_group_name_H-M   'P 1'
#
loop_
_entity.id
_entity.type
_entity.pdbx_description
1 polymer ?
#
loop_
_entity_poly.entity_id
_entity_poly.type
_entity_poly.pdbx_seq_one_letter_code
_entity_poly.pdbx_strand_id
1 'polypeptide(L)'
;MRSITRSYRIRAYPNGAQRRLLARWLGATRWLSNTTLEIRSEAHRECGLRLTWEDLSRWLTQWKRTPGHEWLAEVPATCLTQCLRDQHTAFTNFFAHRARYPRFKRKSISGSLRFQDVWTTWARGIVSLPKLGPLKLAESLPKVERPDVVTLSRDAVGR
;
A
#
# COMPACT_ATOMS: atom_id res chain seq x y z
N MET A 1 14.59 -21.49 -17.76
CA MET A 1 13.21 -21.13 -18.16
C MET A 1 13.03 -19.62 -18.10
N ARG A 2 12.55 -18.98 -19.16
CA ARG A 2 12.30 -17.53 -19.21
C ARG A 2 10.91 -17.29 -18.59
N SER A 3 10.83 -16.62 -17.44
CA SER A 3 9.55 -16.23 -16.86
C SER A 3 8.98 -15.04 -17.64
N ILE A 4 7.69 -15.10 -17.98
CA ILE A 4 6.97 -14.00 -18.62
C ILE A 4 6.10 -13.35 -17.55
N THR A 5 6.39 -12.10 -17.18
CA THR A 5 5.54 -11.31 -16.30
C THR A 5 4.41 -10.67 -17.12
N ARG A 6 3.16 -10.91 -16.72
CA ARG A 6 1.98 -10.28 -17.31
C ARG A 6 1.25 -9.44 -16.27
N SER A 7 0.73 -8.29 -16.67
CA SER A 7 -0.13 -7.45 -15.84
C SER A 7 -1.49 -7.26 -16.53
N TYR A 8 -2.55 -7.20 -15.73
CA TYR A 8 -3.92 -6.99 -16.19
C TYR A 8 -4.52 -5.80 -15.43
N ARG A 9 -5.25 -4.95 -16.14
CA ARG A 9 -5.98 -3.82 -15.54
C ARG A 9 -7.47 -4.00 -15.80
N ILE A 10 -8.22 -4.28 -14.75
CA ILE A 10 -9.67 -4.50 -14.81
C ILE A 10 -10.34 -3.57 -13.81
N ARG A 11 -11.51 -3.04 -14.19
CA ARG A 11 -12.32 -2.19 -13.32
C ARG A 11 -12.94 -3.01 -12.18
N ALA A 12 -12.85 -2.51 -10.96
CA ALA A 12 -13.50 -3.08 -9.79
C ALA A 12 -14.76 -2.29 -9.40
N TYR A 13 -15.72 -2.99 -8.80
CA TYR A 13 -16.99 -2.45 -8.32
C TYR A 13 -17.17 -2.73 -6.83
N PRO A 14 -16.48 -1.97 -5.96
CA PRO A 14 -16.66 -2.09 -4.52
C PRO A 14 -18.04 -1.59 -4.10
N ASN A 15 -18.67 -2.30 -3.18
CA ASN A 15 -19.90 -1.86 -2.53
C ASN A 15 -19.62 -0.69 -1.55
N GLY A 16 -20.67 -0.10 -0.97
CA GLY A 16 -20.55 1.07 -0.08
C GLY A 16 -19.64 0.82 1.14
N ALA A 17 -19.72 -0.36 1.76
CA ALA A 17 -18.88 -0.71 2.91
C ALA A 17 -17.41 -0.86 2.51
N GLN A 18 -17.13 -1.53 1.40
CA GLN A 18 -15.80 -1.69 0.85
C GLN A 18 -15.17 -0.35 0.47
N ARG A 19 -15.93 0.57 -0.12
CA ARG A 19 -15.45 1.92 -0.44
C ARG A 19 -15.00 2.68 0.81
N ARG A 20 -15.79 2.61 1.89
CA ARG A 20 -15.44 3.24 3.17
C ARG A 20 -14.17 2.62 3.76
N LEU A 21 -14.04 1.29 3.71
CA LEU A 21 -12.87 0.59 4.22
C LEU A 21 -11.61 0.94 3.43
N LEU A 22 -11.67 0.90 2.10
CA LEU A 22 -10.58 1.31 1.20
C LEU A 22 -10.16 2.77 1.46
N ALA A 23 -11.11 3.67 1.68
CA ALA A 23 -10.82 5.07 2.03
C ALA A 23 -10.07 5.20 3.36
N ARG A 24 -10.46 4.42 4.39
CA ARG A 24 -9.72 4.36 5.67
C ARG A 24 -8.30 3.84 5.47
N TRP A 25 -8.13 2.78 4.69
CA TRP A 25 -6.81 2.20 4.41
C TRP A 25 -5.90 3.14 3.61
N LEU A 26 -6.44 3.88 2.64
CA LEU A 26 -5.71 4.96 1.95
C LEU A 26 -5.32 6.09 2.92
N GLY A 27 -6.22 6.45 3.84
CA GLY A 27 -5.90 7.40 4.91
C GLY A 27 -4.77 6.91 5.81
N ALA A 28 -4.80 5.64 6.20
CA ALA A 28 -3.81 5.00 7.05
C ALA A 28 -2.42 4.92 6.42
N THR A 29 -2.35 4.48 5.16
CA THR A 29 -1.09 4.43 4.39
C THR A 29 -0.51 5.82 4.15
N ARG A 30 -1.36 6.83 3.93
CA ARG A 30 -0.93 8.23 3.85
C ARG A 30 -0.35 8.73 5.18
N TRP A 31 -1.03 8.46 6.30
CA TRP A 31 -0.50 8.80 7.63
C TRP A 31 0.86 8.16 7.84
N LEU A 32 0.97 6.84 7.62
CA LEU A 32 2.22 6.10 7.80
C LEU A 32 3.35 6.69 6.96
N SER A 33 3.07 7.00 5.69
CA SER A 33 4.04 7.62 4.78
C SER A 33 4.51 9.00 5.23
N ASN A 34 3.64 9.80 5.85
CA ASN A 34 3.98 11.14 6.31
C ASN A 34 4.74 11.10 7.64
N THR A 35 4.26 10.32 8.60
CA THR A 35 4.89 10.12 9.91
C THR A 35 6.31 9.58 9.75
N THR A 36 6.50 8.56 8.91
CA THR A 36 7.86 8.01 8.68
C THR A 36 8.77 8.95 7.89
N LEU A 37 8.21 9.82 7.04
CA LEU A 37 8.99 10.86 6.36
C LEU A 37 9.48 11.90 7.37
N GLU A 38 8.59 12.34 8.27
CA GLU A 38 8.92 13.28 9.35
C GLU A 38 10.03 12.72 10.25
N ILE A 39 9.84 11.51 10.79
CA ILE A 39 10.83 10.88 11.67
C ILE A 39 12.19 10.70 10.97
N ARG A 40 12.20 10.30 9.69
CA ARG A 40 13.45 10.21 8.90
C ARG A 40 14.11 11.58 8.72
N SER A 41 13.31 12.61 8.47
CA SER A 41 13.80 13.99 8.28
C SER A 41 14.44 14.50 9.57
N GLU A 42 13.78 14.29 10.70
CA GLU A 42 14.22 14.71 12.03
C GLU A 42 15.49 13.97 12.47
N ALA A 43 15.49 12.62 12.40
CA ALA A 43 16.65 11.81 12.75
C ALA A 43 17.91 12.19 11.94
N HIS A 44 17.74 12.51 10.66
CA HIS A 44 18.83 12.99 9.82
C HIS A 44 19.26 14.41 10.18
N ARG A 45 18.32 15.33 10.42
CA ARG A 45 18.59 16.73 10.75
C ARG A 45 19.32 16.88 12.09
N GLU A 46 18.92 16.11 13.09
CA GLU A 46 19.38 16.28 14.47
C GLU A 46 20.56 15.39 14.83
N CYS A 47 20.59 14.17 14.29
CA CYS A 47 21.60 13.17 14.65
C CYS A 47 22.42 12.70 13.44
N GLY A 48 22.15 13.17 12.23
CA GLY A 48 22.80 12.66 11.01
C GLY A 48 22.43 11.22 10.66
N LEU A 49 21.41 10.64 11.32
CA LEU A 49 21.07 9.23 11.20
C LEU A 49 20.23 8.93 9.96
N ARG A 50 20.52 7.78 9.33
CA ARG A 50 19.75 7.25 8.21
C ARG A 50 18.99 6.01 8.65
N LEU A 51 17.70 6.20 8.97
CA LEU A 51 16.86 5.08 9.37
C LEU A 51 16.68 4.07 8.23
N THR A 52 16.71 2.79 8.58
CA THR A 52 16.60 1.69 7.62
C THR A 52 15.14 1.29 7.40
N TRP A 53 14.92 0.33 6.51
CA TRP A 53 13.60 -0.29 6.34
C TRP A 53 13.23 -1.09 7.61
N GLU A 54 14.20 -1.80 8.16
CA GLU A 54 14.09 -2.65 9.33
C GLU A 54 13.64 -1.86 10.56
N ASP A 55 14.20 -0.67 10.76
CA ASP A 55 13.81 0.25 11.84
C ASP A 55 12.32 0.60 11.77
N LEU A 56 11.87 1.06 10.60
CA LEU A 56 10.48 1.45 10.40
C LEU A 56 9.52 0.25 10.47
N SER A 57 9.95 -0.93 10.02
CA SER A 57 9.15 -2.16 10.10
C SER A 57 8.96 -2.59 11.56
N ARG A 58 10.00 -2.46 12.40
CA ARG A 58 9.90 -2.71 13.85
C ARG A 58 8.93 -1.72 14.51
N TRP A 59 9.05 -0.43 14.21
CA TRP A 59 8.13 0.58 14.73
C TRP A 59 6.69 0.37 14.27
N LEU A 60 6.46 0.02 13.00
CA LEU A 60 5.13 -0.31 12.51
C LEU A 60 4.49 -1.46 13.30
N THR A 61 5.29 -2.47 13.68
CA THR A 61 4.81 -3.59 14.51
C THR A 61 4.38 -3.12 15.89
N GLN A 62 5.11 -2.17 16.47
CA GLN A 62 4.76 -1.55 17.76
C GLN A 62 3.54 -0.64 17.65
N TRP A 63 3.49 0.26 16.67
CA TRP A 63 2.39 1.20 16.47
C TRP A 63 1.04 0.51 16.30
N LYS A 64 0.98 -0.63 15.62
CA LYS A 64 -0.25 -1.44 15.51
C LYS A 64 -0.83 -1.91 16.86
N ARG A 65 -0.01 -1.89 17.92
CA ARG A 65 -0.37 -2.30 19.29
C ARG A 65 -0.45 -1.11 20.25
N THR A 66 -0.14 0.11 19.79
CA THR A 66 -0.13 1.32 20.63
C THR A 66 -1.53 1.92 20.71
N PRO A 67 -2.02 2.30 21.92
CA PRO A 67 -3.26 3.04 22.06
C PRO A 67 -3.31 4.31 21.19
N GLY A 68 -4.40 4.51 20.46
CA GLY A 68 -4.58 5.60 19.48
C GLY A 68 -4.11 5.29 18.05
N HIS A 69 -3.39 4.17 17.85
CA HIS A 69 -2.89 3.72 16.54
C HIS A 69 -3.39 2.34 16.12
N GLU A 70 -4.35 1.77 16.85
CA GLU A 70 -4.90 0.42 16.65
C GLU A 70 -5.56 0.27 15.27
N TRP A 71 -6.07 1.37 14.71
CA TRP A 71 -6.64 1.41 13.36
C TRP A 71 -5.63 1.00 12.26
N LEU A 72 -4.31 1.04 12.52
CA LEU A 72 -3.31 0.47 11.61
C LEU A 72 -3.44 -1.05 11.50
N ALA A 73 -3.89 -1.73 12.56
CA ALA A 73 -4.12 -3.17 12.55
C ALA A 73 -5.33 -3.57 11.70
N GLU A 74 -6.26 -2.65 11.39
CA GLU A 74 -7.37 -2.91 10.45
C GLU A 74 -6.89 -2.99 8.99
N VAL A 75 -5.75 -2.40 8.66
CA VAL A 75 -5.21 -2.40 7.30
C VAL A 75 -4.53 -3.75 7.01
N PRO A 76 -4.67 -4.29 5.79
CA PRO A 76 -3.86 -5.44 5.35
C PRO A 76 -2.37 -5.15 5.55
N ALA A 77 -1.66 -6.05 6.22
CA ALA A 77 -0.26 -5.82 6.59
C ALA A 77 0.61 -5.55 5.35
N THR A 78 0.36 -6.27 4.25
CA THR A 78 1.07 -6.12 2.98
C THR A 78 0.94 -4.70 2.41
N CYS A 79 -0.20 -4.03 2.55
CA CYS A 79 -0.37 -2.64 2.11
C CYS A 79 0.52 -1.67 2.89
N LEU A 80 0.61 -1.83 4.21
CA LEU A 80 1.46 -0.98 5.05
C LEU A 80 2.95 -1.25 4.79
N THR A 81 3.32 -2.52 4.66
CA THR A 81 4.68 -2.94 4.30
C THR A 81 5.08 -2.37 2.94
N GLN A 82 4.21 -2.43 1.92
CA GLN A 82 4.48 -1.85 0.61
C GLN A 82 4.64 -0.32 0.67
N CYS A 83 3.83 0.37 1.47
CA CYS A 83 3.97 1.81 1.68
C CYS A 83 5.37 2.19 2.21
N LEU A 84 5.87 1.44 3.19
CA LEU A 84 7.21 1.66 3.75
C LEU A 84 8.32 1.32 2.71
N ARG A 85 8.11 0.33 1.82
CA ARG A 85 9.09 -0.08 0.81
C ARG A 85 9.21 0.96 -0.29
N ASP A 86 8.07 1.52 -0.71
CA ASP A 86 8.02 2.62 -1.65
C ASP A 86 8.77 3.84 -1.07
N GLN A 87 8.61 4.12 0.22
CA GLN A 87 9.33 5.21 0.87
C GLN A 87 10.84 4.92 0.97
N HIS A 88 11.23 3.70 1.35
CA HIS A 88 12.65 3.31 1.38
C HIS A 88 13.30 3.49 0.00
N THR A 89 12.63 3.04 -1.05
CA THR A 89 13.08 3.22 -2.45
C THR A 89 13.24 4.70 -2.81
N ALA A 90 12.30 5.55 -2.39
CA ALA A 90 12.37 6.98 -2.63
C ALA A 90 13.61 7.62 -1.97
N PHE A 91 13.93 7.23 -0.73
CA PHE A 91 15.13 7.70 -0.04
C PHE A 91 16.42 7.14 -0.66
N THR A 92 16.45 5.86 -1.01
CA THR A 92 17.60 5.26 -1.72
C THR A 92 17.89 5.99 -3.02
N ASN A 93 16.86 6.32 -3.80
CA ASN A 93 17.02 7.11 -5.03
C ASN A 93 17.44 8.56 -4.76
N PHE A 94 16.94 9.17 -3.69
CA PHE A 94 17.35 10.52 -3.29
C PHE A 94 18.85 10.58 -2.93
N PHE A 95 19.32 9.66 -2.07
CA PHE A 95 20.74 9.61 -1.68
C PHE A 95 21.66 9.19 -2.84
N ALA A 96 21.16 8.44 -3.82
CA ALA A 96 21.87 8.14 -5.05
C ALA A 96 21.82 9.28 -6.10
N HIS A 97 21.25 10.44 -5.75
CA HIS A 97 21.05 11.60 -6.64
C HIS A 97 20.22 11.31 -7.90
N ARG A 98 19.35 10.28 -7.86
CA ARG A 98 18.46 9.88 -8.97
C ARG A 98 17.05 10.45 -8.85
N ALA A 99 16.69 10.97 -7.68
CA ALA A 99 15.38 11.55 -7.40
C ALA A 99 15.49 12.74 -6.44
N ARG A 100 14.45 13.57 -6.42
CA ARG A 100 14.32 14.66 -5.43
C ARG A 100 13.92 14.10 -4.06
N TYR A 101 14.08 14.93 -3.03
CA TYR A 101 13.66 14.60 -1.68
C TYR A 101 12.17 14.19 -1.63
N PRO A 102 11.80 13.11 -0.90
CA PRO A 102 10.42 12.69 -0.76
C PRO A 102 9.55 13.80 -0.14
N ARG A 103 8.32 13.95 -0.62
CA ARG A 103 7.39 15.01 -0.16
C ARG A 103 6.26 14.42 0.67
N PHE A 104 5.77 15.19 1.63
CA PHE A 104 4.55 14.86 2.36
C PHE A 104 3.36 14.68 1.41
N LYS A 105 2.63 13.58 1.61
CA LYS A 105 1.44 13.25 0.84
C LYS A 105 0.24 14.07 1.34
N ARG A 106 -0.44 14.74 0.41
CA ARG A 106 -1.70 15.44 0.66
C ARG A 106 -2.87 14.44 0.68
N LYS A 107 -3.99 14.82 1.30
CA LYS A 107 -5.24 14.06 1.15
C LYS A 107 -5.67 14.16 -0.31
N SER A 108 -5.95 13.04 -0.96
CA SER A 108 -6.46 13.01 -2.33
C SER A 108 -7.61 12.02 -2.43
N ILE A 109 -8.48 12.24 -3.43
CA ILE A 109 -9.49 11.28 -3.86
C ILE A 109 -8.82 10.07 -4.52
N SER A 110 -7.69 10.30 -5.19
CA SER A 110 -6.90 9.26 -5.84
C SER A 110 -5.92 8.60 -4.89
N GLY A 111 -5.63 7.32 -5.13
CA GLY A 111 -4.64 6.58 -4.37
C GLY A 111 -4.60 5.11 -4.75
N SER A 112 -3.59 4.40 -4.29
CA SER A 112 -3.43 2.98 -4.58
C SER A 112 -3.04 2.18 -3.34
N LEU A 113 -3.57 0.97 -3.25
CA LEU A 113 -3.21 -0.03 -2.24
C LEU A 113 -2.68 -1.27 -2.94
N ARG A 114 -1.48 -1.70 -2.54
CA ARG A 114 -0.80 -2.87 -3.10
C ARG A 114 -0.89 -4.03 -2.12
N PHE A 115 -1.49 -5.11 -2.55
CA PHE A 115 -1.56 -6.39 -1.87
C PHE A 115 -0.54 -7.32 -2.50
N GLN A 116 0.20 -8.06 -1.68
CA GLN A 116 1.08 -9.14 -2.11
C GLN A 116 0.58 -10.46 -1.55
N ASP A 117 1.02 -11.56 -2.16
CA ASP A 117 0.73 -12.92 -1.72
C ASP A 117 -0.78 -13.15 -1.53
N VAL A 118 -1.55 -12.70 -2.50
CA VAL A 118 -3.01 -12.85 -2.48
C VAL A 118 -3.32 -14.28 -2.94
N TRP A 119 -3.41 -15.20 -1.99
CA TRP A 119 -3.76 -16.63 -2.19
C TRP A 119 -5.22 -16.88 -2.55
N THR A 120 -5.88 -15.88 -3.13
CA THR A 120 -7.34 -15.90 -3.26
C THR A 120 -7.79 -16.52 -4.57
N THR A 121 -8.99 -17.09 -4.55
CA THR A 121 -9.65 -17.61 -5.74
C THR A 121 -10.15 -16.46 -6.61
N TRP A 122 -9.74 -16.49 -7.88
CA TRP A 122 -10.27 -15.61 -8.93
C TRP A 122 -11.23 -16.40 -9.77
N ALA A 123 -12.53 -16.23 -9.54
CA ALA A 123 -13.54 -16.97 -10.27
C ALA A 123 -14.67 -16.02 -10.68
N ARG A 124 -15.15 -16.19 -11.92
CA ARG A 124 -16.39 -15.58 -12.41
C ARG A 124 -16.48 -14.06 -12.16
N GLY A 125 -15.37 -13.34 -12.35
CA GLY A 125 -15.32 -11.88 -12.17
C GLY A 125 -15.31 -11.42 -10.72
N ILE A 126 -14.87 -12.24 -9.76
CA ILE A 126 -14.73 -11.88 -8.35
C ILE A 126 -13.30 -12.15 -7.87
N VAL A 127 -12.76 -11.23 -7.08
CA VAL A 127 -11.50 -11.37 -6.33
C VAL A 127 -11.74 -11.19 -4.85
N SER A 128 -11.25 -12.08 -3.98
CA SER A 128 -11.35 -11.86 -2.53
C SER A 128 -10.04 -11.34 -1.95
N LEU A 129 -10.03 -10.12 -1.40
CA LEU A 129 -8.83 -9.51 -0.85
C LEU A 129 -8.78 -9.64 0.68
N PRO A 130 -7.58 -9.79 1.28
CA PRO A 130 -7.44 -9.85 2.74
C PRO A 130 -8.13 -8.67 3.43
N LYS A 131 -8.94 -8.95 4.44
CA LYS A 131 -9.76 -7.99 5.23
C LYS A 131 -10.83 -7.20 4.46
N LEU A 132 -10.84 -7.23 3.12
CA LEU A 132 -11.85 -6.56 2.29
C LEU A 132 -12.98 -7.51 1.90
N GLY A 133 -12.66 -8.81 1.76
CA GLY A 133 -13.58 -9.82 1.26
C GLY A 133 -13.75 -9.77 -0.27
N PRO A 134 -14.84 -10.35 -0.80
CA PRO A 134 -15.07 -10.49 -2.23
C PRO A 134 -15.39 -9.15 -2.91
N LEU A 135 -14.62 -8.82 -3.93
CA LEU A 135 -14.72 -7.62 -4.75
C LEU A 135 -15.10 -8.01 -6.18
N LYS A 136 -16.19 -7.43 -6.67
CA LYS A 136 -16.66 -7.64 -8.04
C LYS A 136 -15.77 -6.91 -9.05
N LEU A 137 -15.46 -7.57 -10.15
CA LEU A 137 -14.72 -7.05 -11.29
C LEU A 137 -15.67 -6.90 -12.49
N ALA A 138 -15.32 -6.03 -13.43
CA ALA A 138 -16.06 -5.89 -14.70
C ALA A 138 -16.00 -7.17 -15.54
N GLU A 139 -14.85 -7.83 -15.52
CA GLU A 139 -14.53 -8.98 -16.35
C GLU A 139 -13.76 -10.01 -15.51
N SER A 140 -13.79 -11.26 -15.96
CA SER A 140 -12.96 -12.31 -15.35
C SER A 140 -11.52 -12.17 -15.79
N LEU A 141 -10.57 -12.42 -14.89
CA LEU A 141 -9.17 -12.53 -15.29
C LEU A 141 -8.96 -13.76 -16.19
N PRO A 142 -8.15 -13.66 -17.25
CA PRO A 142 -7.87 -14.79 -18.13
C PRO A 142 -6.94 -15.80 -17.42
N LYS A 143 -7.47 -16.98 -17.05
CA LYS A 143 -6.74 -18.17 -16.53
C LYS A 143 -5.51 -17.85 -15.64
N VAL A 144 -5.61 -16.85 -14.76
CA VAL A 144 -4.60 -16.58 -13.72
C VAL A 144 -5.11 -17.23 -12.44
N GLU A 145 -4.48 -18.33 -12.03
CA GLU A 145 -4.83 -18.99 -10.77
C GLU A 145 -4.40 -18.14 -9.57
N ARG A 146 -3.23 -17.49 -9.66
CA ARG A 146 -2.67 -16.70 -8.57
C ARG A 146 -1.79 -15.55 -9.08
N PRO A 147 -2.16 -14.28 -8.86
CA PRO A 147 -1.27 -13.15 -9.06
C PRO A 147 -0.36 -12.94 -7.86
N ASP A 148 0.90 -12.60 -8.12
CA ASP A 148 1.87 -12.25 -7.07
C ASP A 148 1.48 -10.95 -6.36
N VAL A 149 0.94 -10.00 -7.13
CA VAL A 149 0.62 -8.65 -6.68
C VAL A 149 -0.72 -8.20 -7.23
N VAL A 150 -1.56 -7.64 -6.37
CA VAL A 150 -2.80 -6.96 -6.75
C VAL A 150 -2.70 -5.50 -6.33
N THR A 151 -2.94 -4.58 -7.25
CA THR A 151 -3.00 -3.15 -6.93
C THR A 151 -4.42 -2.64 -7.17
N LEU A 152 -5.08 -2.19 -6.11
CA LEU A 152 -6.32 -1.43 -6.22
C LEU A 152 -5.99 0.05 -6.29
N SER A 153 -6.27 0.69 -7.42
CA SER A 153 -6.11 2.13 -7.61
C SER A 153 -7.45 2.80 -7.78
N ARG A 154 -7.62 3.96 -7.16
CA ARG A 154 -8.72 4.90 -7.40
C ARG A 154 -8.19 6.10 -8.17
N ASP A 155 -8.81 6.42 -9.30
CA ASP A 155 -8.47 7.62 -10.06
C ASP A 155 -9.15 8.89 -9.49
N ALA A 156 -8.79 10.07 -10.02
CA ALA A 156 -9.36 11.35 -9.58
C ALA A 156 -10.87 11.47 -9.86
N VAL A 157 -11.40 10.69 -10.81
CA VAL A 157 -12.82 10.61 -11.18
C VAL A 157 -13.56 9.59 -10.30
N GLY A 158 -12.84 8.91 -9.40
CA GLY A 158 -13.38 7.95 -8.45
C GLY A 158 -13.67 6.57 -9.03
N ARG A 159 -13.07 6.21 -10.16
CA ARG A 159 -13.13 4.89 -10.78
C ARG A 159 -12.05 3.97 -10.25
#